data_AF-A0A520DK37-F1
#
_entry.id   AF-A0A520DK37-F1
#
_cell.length_a   1.000
_cell.length_b   1.000
_cell.length_c   1.000
_cell.angle_alpha   90.00
_cell.angle_beta   90.00
_cell.angle_gamma   90.00
#
_symmetry.space_group_name_H-M   'P 1'
#
loop_
_entity.id
_entity.type
_entity.pdbx_description
1 polymer ?
#
loop_
_entity_poly.entity_id
_entity_poly.type
_entity_poly.pdbx_seq_one_letter_code
_entity_poly.pdbx_strand_id
1 'polypeptide(L)'
;MKLNNMPYQTYYIPIKSVNLAHYFAKGYVCPTKYIQNRAEDLQDKFNNLLLLSNSKFTNETNCCLEVVLDVQEVALPISKNFFILDCPLPISRVKAVFFDDKKQASVTIFNITSGAAYLPSNLITVDLGSTRIDSKELNEARISNLELDWSNKLDKLNKLLGGFSLMRLGGNEYQNYPPNYFFALSQINTLIKDEIVNQSIEVSNSYEWAMMETDKHSHYSKAIYSTITKEILESFAKNDGVQLVKSNGNIQIDKIPEHKSTYSIAILASYGINARKSVDDFISDLVSNKFSNRRKEGISMSFGINKGYDSFRKDYKTSNFEVGVKFMLNSQLDYYTIESIYQFVFNKKTNNNLF
;
A
#
# COMPACT_ATOMS: atom_id res chain seq x y z
N MET A 1 12.69 23.68 -3.90
CA MET A 1 11.33 24.15 -4.26
C MET A 1 10.64 24.55 -2.96
N LYS A 2 10.30 25.84 -2.77
CA LYS A 2 9.63 26.30 -1.54
C LYS A 2 8.16 25.89 -1.61
N LEU A 3 7.72 25.04 -0.68
CA LEU A 3 6.31 24.67 -0.51
C LEU A 3 5.52 25.96 -0.17
N ASN A 4 4.65 26.39 -1.09
CA ASN A 4 3.67 27.42 -0.79
C ASN A 4 2.67 26.84 0.22
N ASN A 5 2.49 27.52 1.36
CA ASN A 5 1.54 27.17 2.40
C ASN A 5 0.10 27.22 1.86
N MET A 6 -0.43 26.09 1.40
CA MET A 6 -1.87 25.90 1.30
C MET A 6 -2.46 25.65 2.70
N PRO A 7 -3.70 26.07 2.99
CA PRO A 7 -4.36 25.81 4.26
C PRO A 7 -4.76 24.33 4.31
N TYR A 8 -3.83 23.48 4.72
CA TYR A 8 -4.15 22.10 5.07
C TYR A 8 -4.64 22.05 6.52
N GLN A 9 -5.72 21.29 6.76
CA GLN A 9 -6.25 21.14 8.10
C GLN A 9 -5.68 19.87 8.75
N THR A 10 -5.22 20.03 9.98
CA THR A 10 -4.62 18.94 10.76
C THR A 10 -5.64 18.43 11.77
N TYR A 11 -5.77 17.11 11.83
CA TYR A 11 -6.62 16.40 12.79
C TYR A 11 -5.86 15.24 13.42
N TYR A 12 -6.39 14.71 14.51
CA TYR A 12 -5.86 13.52 15.17
C TYR A 12 -6.83 12.35 15.04
N ILE A 13 -6.30 11.14 14.85
CA ILE A 13 -7.06 9.89 14.89
C ILE A 13 -6.71 9.19 16.20
N PRO A 14 -7.49 9.37 17.28
CA PRO A 14 -7.23 8.73 18.55
C PRO A 14 -7.55 7.24 18.48
N ILE A 15 -6.59 6.41 18.91
CA ILE A 15 -6.67 4.94 18.84
C ILE A 15 -6.02 4.29 20.07
N LYS A 16 -6.26 2.99 20.25
CA LYS A 16 -5.35 2.18 21.08
C LYS A 16 -4.12 1.82 20.26
N SER A 17 -2.94 1.99 20.83
CA SER A 17 -1.64 1.71 20.21
C SER A 17 -1.51 0.30 19.64
N VAL A 18 -2.22 -0.69 20.22
CA VAL A 18 -2.26 -2.07 19.71
C VAL A 18 -2.80 -2.17 18.28
N ASN A 19 -3.62 -1.21 17.84
CA ASN A 19 -4.22 -1.20 16.51
C ASN A 19 -3.37 -0.48 15.45
N LEU A 20 -2.30 0.22 15.86
CA LEU A 20 -1.43 1.00 14.98
C LEU A 20 -0.84 0.15 13.84
N ALA A 21 -0.49 -1.10 14.14
CA ALA A 21 0.08 -2.03 13.18
C ALA A 21 -0.81 -2.25 11.95
N HIS A 22 -2.14 -2.27 12.13
CA HIS A 22 -3.07 -2.52 11.03
C HIS A 22 -2.98 -1.47 9.93
N TYR A 23 -2.78 -0.20 10.29
CA TYR A 23 -2.72 0.90 9.32
C TYR A 23 -1.41 0.90 8.54
N PHE A 24 -0.28 0.83 9.25
CA PHE A 24 1.04 0.82 8.60
C PHE A 24 1.30 -0.45 7.80
N ALA A 25 0.80 -1.60 8.25
CA ALA A 25 0.92 -2.85 7.50
C ALA A 25 0.13 -2.82 6.18
N LYS A 26 -1.01 -2.11 6.13
CA LYS A 26 -1.85 -1.98 4.93
C LYS A 26 -1.43 -0.84 4.00
N GLY A 27 -0.70 0.16 4.51
CA GLY A 27 -0.33 1.34 3.72
C GLY A 27 -1.42 2.42 3.69
N TYR A 28 -2.46 2.30 4.51
CA TYR A 28 -3.54 3.28 4.62
C TYR A 28 -4.25 3.18 5.98
N VAL A 29 -4.89 4.28 6.38
CA VAL A 29 -5.80 4.39 7.52
C VAL A 29 -7.24 4.26 7.00
N CYS A 30 -8.03 3.34 7.55
CA CYS A 30 -9.40 3.10 7.11
C CYS A 30 -10.37 2.83 8.28
N PRO A 31 -11.69 2.94 8.04
CA PRO A 31 -12.71 2.56 9.01
C PRO A 31 -12.58 1.11 9.51
N THR A 32 -13.04 0.84 10.73
CA THR A 32 -12.77 -0.44 11.41
C THR A 32 -13.38 -1.65 10.71
N LYS A 33 -14.48 -1.49 9.96
CA LYS A 33 -15.09 -2.59 9.18
C LYS A 33 -14.16 -3.23 8.14
N TYR A 34 -13.11 -2.53 7.73
CA TYR A 34 -12.12 -3.00 6.74
C TYR A 34 -10.91 -3.68 7.37
N ILE A 35 -10.92 -3.86 8.69
CA ILE A 35 -9.80 -4.41 9.46
C ILE A 35 -10.30 -5.62 10.25
N GLN A 36 -9.72 -6.77 9.94
CA GLN A 36 -9.98 -8.01 10.67
C GLN A 36 -9.00 -8.15 11.83
N ASN A 37 -9.41 -8.88 12.88
CA ASN A 37 -8.59 -9.19 14.06
C ASN A 37 -8.04 -7.95 14.79
N ARG A 38 -8.81 -6.86 14.78
CA ARG A 38 -8.52 -5.61 15.50
C ARG A 38 -8.97 -5.72 16.95
N ALA A 39 -8.25 -5.09 17.88
CA ALA A 39 -8.73 -4.92 19.25
C ALA A 39 -9.75 -3.77 19.32
N GLU A 40 -10.85 -3.94 20.05
CA GLU A 40 -11.87 -2.90 20.18
C GLU A 40 -11.29 -1.59 20.76
N ASP A 41 -11.55 -0.46 20.09
CA ASP A 41 -11.18 0.88 20.51
C ASP A 41 -12.24 1.93 20.13
N LEU A 42 -11.91 3.21 20.35
CA LEU A 42 -12.85 4.31 20.13
C LEU A 42 -13.35 4.41 18.68
N GLN A 43 -12.58 3.93 17.70
CA GLN A 43 -12.98 3.94 16.29
C GLN A 43 -14.13 2.96 16.00
N ASP A 44 -14.31 1.91 16.81
CA ASP A 44 -15.37 0.91 16.60
C ASP A 44 -16.78 1.47 16.82
N LYS A 45 -16.91 2.59 17.55
CA LYS A 45 -18.16 3.36 17.64
C LYS A 45 -18.60 3.92 16.28
N PHE A 46 -17.68 3.99 15.31
CA PHE A 46 -17.87 4.57 13.97
C PHE A 46 -17.35 3.61 12.89
N ASN A 47 -17.81 2.35 12.89
CA ASN A 47 -17.24 1.28 12.05
C ASN A 47 -17.12 1.58 10.54
N ASN A 48 -17.96 2.48 10.01
CA ASN A 48 -18.04 2.87 8.61
C ASN A 48 -17.26 4.15 8.26
N LEU A 49 -16.78 4.90 9.25
CA LEU A 49 -16.17 6.23 9.10
C LEU A 49 -14.85 6.28 9.88
N LEU A 50 -14.04 7.31 9.63
CA LEU A 50 -12.90 7.63 10.49
C LEU A 50 -13.33 8.66 11.53
N LEU A 51 -13.10 8.36 12.81
CA LEU A 51 -13.30 9.33 13.89
C LEU A 51 -12.02 10.16 14.04
N LEU A 52 -12.17 11.47 13.86
CA LEU A 52 -11.13 12.47 14.02
C LEU A 52 -11.36 13.31 15.29
N SER A 53 -10.31 13.94 15.78
CA SER A 53 -10.35 14.86 16.92
C SER A 53 -9.44 16.06 16.74
N ASN A 54 -9.76 17.16 17.43
CA ASN A 54 -8.88 18.31 17.62
C ASN A 54 -7.83 18.09 18.75
N SER A 55 -7.94 17.01 19.52
CA SER A 55 -7.00 16.64 20.58
C SER A 55 -6.30 15.33 20.27
N LYS A 56 -5.07 15.17 20.76
CA LYS A 56 -4.27 13.96 20.59
C LYS A 56 -4.86 12.76 21.31
N PHE A 57 -5.32 12.95 22.54
CA PHE A 57 -5.70 11.85 23.43
C PHE A 57 -7.10 12.01 23.98
N THR A 58 -7.75 10.88 24.17
CA THR A 58 -9.02 10.77 24.90
C THR A 58 -8.80 9.97 26.18
N ASN A 59 -9.83 9.88 27.01
CA ASN A 59 -9.82 8.99 28.19
C ASN A 59 -9.79 7.50 27.83
N GLU A 60 -10.05 7.12 26.57
CA GLU A 60 -10.13 5.73 26.09
C GLU A 60 -8.94 5.30 25.19
N THR A 61 -8.02 6.22 24.89
CA THR A 61 -6.95 6.03 23.90
C THR A 61 -5.57 6.38 24.45
N ASN A 62 -4.53 5.76 23.89
CA ASN A 62 -3.14 5.96 24.33
C ASN A 62 -2.16 6.22 23.18
N CYS A 63 -2.70 6.38 21.98
CA CYS A 63 -1.95 6.67 20.77
C CYS A 63 -2.83 7.50 19.84
N CYS A 64 -2.22 8.32 19.00
CA CYS A 64 -2.95 8.93 17.89
C CYS A 64 -2.08 9.12 16.67
N LEU A 65 -2.74 9.20 15.51
CA LEU A 65 -2.14 9.63 14.26
C LEU A 65 -2.48 11.10 14.05
N GLU A 66 -1.49 11.96 13.90
CA GLU A 66 -1.69 13.28 13.32
C GLU A 66 -1.77 13.14 11.80
N VAL A 67 -2.91 13.52 11.24
CA VAL A 67 -3.20 13.40 9.82
C VAL A 67 -3.51 14.76 9.20
N VAL A 68 -3.20 14.87 7.92
CA VAL A 68 -3.52 16.04 7.12
C VAL A 68 -4.52 15.70 6.04
N LEU A 69 -5.57 16.52 5.97
CA LEU A 69 -6.60 16.39 4.96
C LEU A 69 -6.30 17.30 3.75
N ASP A 70 -6.58 16.80 2.56
CA ASP A 70 -6.70 17.61 1.35
C ASP A 70 -7.95 18.50 1.41
N VAL A 71 -7.98 19.56 0.60
CA VAL A 71 -9.10 20.52 0.53
C VAL A 71 -10.43 19.90 0.13
N GLN A 72 -10.42 18.69 -0.44
CA GLN A 72 -11.61 17.93 -0.84
C GLN A 72 -12.11 16.98 0.26
N GLU A 73 -11.28 16.72 1.28
CA GLU A 73 -11.57 15.79 2.37
C GLU A 73 -12.19 16.58 3.53
N VAL A 74 -13.52 16.61 3.58
CA VAL A 74 -14.27 17.44 4.54
C VAL A 74 -14.56 16.64 5.81
N ALA A 75 -13.94 17.03 6.92
CA ALA A 75 -14.28 16.52 8.24
C ALA A 75 -15.58 17.16 8.76
N LEU A 76 -16.60 16.34 9.03
CA LEU A 76 -17.89 16.82 9.52
C LEU A 76 -17.89 16.84 11.05
N PRO A 77 -18.16 17.98 11.71
CA PRO A 77 -18.22 18.04 13.17
C PRO A 77 -19.42 17.24 13.68
N ILE A 78 -19.18 16.39 14.68
CA ILE A 78 -20.24 15.67 15.40
C ILE A 78 -20.37 16.14 16.85
N SER A 79 -19.38 16.89 17.32
CA SER A 79 -19.34 17.51 18.64
C SER A 79 -18.29 18.64 18.68
N LYS A 80 -18.01 19.21 19.85
CA LYS A 80 -16.99 20.26 20.03
C LYS A 80 -15.58 19.75 19.69
N ASN A 81 -15.25 18.51 20.05
CA ASN A 81 -13.88 18.00 19.88
C ASN A 81 -13.74 16.87 18.85
N PHE A 82 -14.84 16.37 18.31
CA PHE A 82 -14.82 15.23 17.40
C PHE A 82 -15.50 15.51 16.06
N PHE A 83 -14.94 14.88 15.03
CA PHE A 83 -15.36 14.97 13.65
C PHE A 83 -15.38 13.57 13.04
N ILE A 84 -16.14 13.40 11.97
CA ILE A 84 -16.15 12.18 11.16
C ILE A 84 -15.63 12.49 9.76
N LEU A 85 -14.88 11.56 9.21
CA LEU A 85 -14.41 11.58 7.83
C LEU A 85 -14.90 10.33 7.12
N ASP A 86 -15.42 10.52 5.92
CA ASP A 86 -16.13 9.50 5.17
C ASP A 86 -15.22 8.70 4.21
N CYS A 87 -13.94 9.04 4.12
CA CYS A 87 -12.96 8.38 3.27
C CYS A 87 -11.75 7.82 4.06
N PRO A 88 -11.14 6.72 3.59
CA PRO A 88 -9.82 6.28 4.04
C PRO A 88 -8.74 7.30 3.68
N LEU A 89 -7.62 7.28 4.39
CA LEU A 89 -6.45 8.12 4.12
C LEU A 89 -5.21 7.26 3.85
N PRO A 90 -4.31 7.62 2.92
CA PRO A 90 -3.06 6.89 2.76
C PRO A 90 -2.10 7.20 3.91
N ILE A 91 -1.16 6.29 4.23
CA ILE A 91 -0.18 6.54 5.31
C ILE A 91 0.76 7.72 5.01
N SER A 92 0.86 8.14 3.74
CA SER A 92 1.55 9.38 3.36
C SER A 92 0.97 10.63 4.03
N ARG A 93 -0.28 10.61 4.50
CA ARG A 93 -0.93 11.72 5.23
C ARG A 93 -0.64 11.74 6.72
N VAL A 94 0.01 10.71 7.27
CA VAL A 94 0.40 10.67 8.68
C VAL A 94 1.67 11.49 8.88
N LYS A 95 1.54 12.62 9.58
CA LYS A 95 2.67 13.51 9.92
C LYS A 95 3.43 13.04 11.15
N ALA A 96 2.72 12.53 12.13
CA ALA A 96 3.28 12.05 13.37
C ALA A 96 2.37 11.01 14.02
N VAL A 97 2.97 10.18 14.87
CA VAL A 97 2.32 9.24 15.76
C VAL A 97 2.70 9.64 17.18
N PHE A 98 1.70 10.02 17.97
CA PHE A 98 1.90 10.41 19.35
C PHE A 98 1.54 9.27 20.30
N PHE A 99 2.36 9.11 21.33
CA PHE A 99 2.10 8.21 22.46
C PHE A 99 2.10 9.02 23.75
N ASP A 100 1.24 8.63 24.69
CA ASP A 100 1.18 9.22 26.03
C ASP A 100 2.09 8.53 27.05
N ASP A 101 2.73 7.42 26.66
CA ASP A 101 3.63 6.64 27.49
C ASP A 101 4.83 6.12 26.69
N LYS A 102 6.02 6.29 27.27
CA LYS A 102 7.30 5.93 26.62
C LYS A 102 7.49 4.42 26.50
N LYS A 103 7.06 3.65 27.52
CA LYS A 103 7.21 2.19 27.52
C LYS A 103 6.28 1.56 26.49
N GLN A 104 5.04 2.02 26.45
CA GLN A 104 4.04 1.62 25.46
C GLN A 104 4.51 1.94 24.04
N ALA A 105 5.04 3.16 23.81
CA ALA A 105 5.62 3.53 22.52
C ALA A 105 6.69 2.52 22.09
N SER A 106 7.66 2.24 22.97
CA SER A 106 8.77 1.32 22.68
C SER A 106 8.29 -0.09 22.32
N VAL A 107 7.35 -0.64 23.08
CA VAL A 107 6.77 -1.97 22.84
C VAL A 107 5.98 -2.01 21.54
N THR A 108 5.12 -1.02 21.30
CA THR A 108 4.30 -0.95 20.08
C THR A 108 5.18 -0.82 18.84
N ILE A 109 6.18 0.06 18.87
CA ILE A 109 7.12 0.25 17.75
C ILE A 109 7.86 -1.06 17.48
N PHE A 110 8.43 -1.68 18.52
CA PHE A 110 9.14 -2.95 18.37
C PHE A 110 8.28 -4.03 17.70
N ASN A 111 7.02 -4.18 18.14
CA ASN A 111 6.10 -5.17 17.57
C ASN A 111 5.79 -4.90 16.10
N ILE A 112 5.63 -3.63 15.71
CA ILE A 112 5.39 -3.25 14.31
C ILE A 112 6.66 -3.50 13.46
N THR A 113 7.81 -3.02 13.93
CA THR A 113 9.07 -3.07 13.18
C THR A 113 9.70 -4.46 13.16
N SER A 114 9.24 -5.40 13.99
CA SER A 114 9.69 -6.80 13.97
C SER A 114 9.13 -7.60 12.79
N GLY A 115 8.19 -7.06 12.02
CA GLY A 115 7.78 -7.72 10.78
C GLY A 115 6.61 -7.11 10.02
N ALA A 116 5.77 -6.29 10.65
CA ALA A 116 4.53 -5.80 10.04
C ALA A 116 4.76 -4.64 9.05
N ALA A 117 5.54 -3.63 9.45
CA ALA A 117 5.81 -2.43 8.66
C ALA A 117 7.05 -1.67 9.15
N TYR A 118 7.58 -0.78 8.31
CA TYR A 118 8.53 0.23 8.76
C TYR A 118 7.78 1.38 9.43
N LEU A 119 8.39 1.91 10.50
CA LEU A 119 7.87 3.05 11.24
C LEU A 119 9.07 3.92 11.65
N PRO A 120 9.42 4.93 10.84
CA PRO A 120 10.65 5.69 11.05
C PRO A 120 10.52 6.58 12.30
N SER A 121 11.63 6.74 13.02
CA SER A 121 11.66 7.40 14.33
C SER A 121 11.25 8.88 14.28
N ASN A 122 11.44 9.55 13.14
CA ASN A 122 11.02 10.93 12.93
C ASN A 122 9.49 11.11 12.93
N LEU A 123 8.71 10.06 12.69
CA LEU A 123 7.25 10.10 12.85
C LEU A 123 6.82 9.92 14.31
N ILE A 124 7.69 9.47 15.21
CA ILE A 124 7.29 9.07 16.56
C ILE A 124 7.57 10.19 17.55
N THR A 125 6.54 10.55 18.32
CA THR A 125 6.67 11.50 19.44
C THR A 125 6.02 10.93 20.70
N VAL A 126 6.69 11.07 21.84
CA VAL A 126 6.09 10.81 23.16
C VAL A 126 5.66 12.15 23.74
N ASP A 127 4.35 12.33 23.96
CA ASP A 127 3.75 13.55 24.49
C ASP A 127 3.07 13.25 25.83
N LEU A 128 3.75 13.66 26.90
CA LEU A 128 3.28 13.46 28.28
C LEU A 128 2.43 14.64 28.79
N GLY A 129 2.36 15.75 28.04
CA GLY A 129 1.80 17.01 28.50
C GLY A 129 0.42 17.34 27.93
N SER A 130 0.01 16.69 26.84
CA SER A 130 -1.28 16.93 26.21
C SER A 130 -2.45 16.51 27.11
N THR A 131 -3.46 17.38 27.19
CA THR A 131 -4.70 17.10 27.92
C THR A 131 -5.54 16.05 27.21
N ARG A 132 -6.17 15.17 27.99
CA ARG A 132 -7.17 14.23 27.49
C ARG A 132 -8.53 14.88 27.40
N ILE A 133 -9.27 14.59 26.33
CA ILE A 133 -10.68 14.95 26.20
C ILE A 133 -11.59 13.79 26.59
N ASP A 134 -12.80 14.11 27.07
CA ASP A 134 -13.78 13.11 27.47
C ASP A 134 -14.50 12.53 26.24
N SER A 135 -14.41 11.21 26.07
CA SER A 135 -15.07 10.48 24.99
C SER A 135 -16.59 10.36 25.18
N LYS A 136 -17.12 10.69 26.36
CA LYS A 136 -18.58 10.74 26.60
C LYS A 136 -19.32 11.73 25.71
N GLU A 137 -18.60 12.74 25.19
CA GLU A 137 -19.12 13.68 24.19
C GLU A 137 -19.71 12.97 22.95
N LEU A 138 -19.24 11.75 22.65
CA LEU A 138 -19.71 10.94 21.53
C LEU A 138 -21.04 10.23 21.80
N ASN A 139 -21.48 10.12 23.05
CA ASN A 139 -22.75 9.47 23.39
C ASN A 139 -23.97 10.28 22.89
N GLU A 140 -23.80 11.58 22.73
CA GLU A 140 -24.85 12.51 22.27
C GLU A 140 -24.78 12.76 20.75
N ALA A 141 -23.74 12.24 20.08
CA ALA A 141 -23.53 12.44 18.66
C ALA A 141 -24.61 11.72 17.84
N ARG A 142 -25.37 12.48 17.05
CA ARG A 142 -26.29 11.92 16.06
C ARG A 142 -25.51 11.59 14.79
N ILE A 143 -25.39 10.31 14.48
CA ILE A 143 -24.69 9.83 13.29
C ILE A 143 -25.73 9.45 12.24
N SER A 144 -25.60 10.02 11.05
CA SER A 144 -26.29 9.48 9.87
C SER A 144 -25.61 8.18 9.45
N ASN A 145 -26.38 7.09 9.33
CA ASN A 145 -25.88 5.86 8.74
C ASN A 145 -25.60 6.11 7.25
N LEU A 146 -24.36 6.48 6.94
CA LEU A 146 -23.85 6.54 5.57
C LEU A 146 -23.35 5.14 5.21
N GLU A 147 -24.08 4.45 4.33
CA GLU A 147 -23.60 3.20 3.72
C GLU A 147 -22.57 3.53 2.64
N LEU A 148 -21.31 3.61 3.04
CA LEU A 148 -20.18 3.81 2.14
C LEU A 148 -19.45 2.49 1.92
N ASP A 149 -19.15 2.13 0.67
CA ASP A 149 -18.32 0.97 0.37
C ASP A 149 -17.03 1.33 -0.39
N TRP A 150 -15.93 1.28 0.35
CA TRP A 150 -14.57 1.47 -0.14
C TRP A 150 -13.85 0.17 -0.52
N SER A 151 -14.48 -1.01 -0.44
CA SER A 151 -13.82 -2.31 -0.62
C SER A 151 -13.01 -2.40 -1.92
N ASN A 152 -13.63 -2.04 -3.05
CA ASN A 152 -12.97 -2.09 -4.36
C ASN A 152 -11.80 -1.10 -4.49
N LYS A 153 -11.94 0.10 -3.92
CA LYS A 153 -10.87 1.11 -3.93
C LYS A 153 -9.71 0.71 -3.02
N LEU A 154 -10.00 0.17 -1.84
CA LEU A 154 -9.00 -0.32 -0.90
C LEU A 154 -8.25 -1.53 -1.47
N ASP A 155 -8.95 -2.47 -2.11
CA ASP A 155 -8.31 -3.60 -2.81
C ASP A 155 -7.39 -3.11 -3.93
N LYS A 156 -7.86 -2.18 -4.78
CA LYS A 156 -7.03 -1.62 -5.85
C LYS A 156 -5.80 -0.87 -5.32
N LEU A 157 -5.96 -0.08 -4.26
CA LEU A 157 -4.86 0.60 -3.56
C LEU A 157 -3.84 -0.42 -3.02
N ASN A 158 -4.31 -1.44 -2.29
CA ASN A 158 -3.47 -2.51 -1.74
C ASN A 158 -2.65 -3.21 -2.83
N LYS A 159 -3.27 -3.55 -3.95
CA LYS A 159 -2.62 -4.21 -5.09
C LYS A 159 -1.58 -3.32 -5.76
N LEU A 160 -1.90 -2.07 -6.04
CA LEU A 160 -0.95 -1.14 -6.66
C LEU A 160 0.24 -0.83 -5.74
N LEU A 161 0.00 -0.63 -4.44
CA LEU A 161 1.07 -0.50 -3.44
C LEU A 161 1.97 -1.75 -3.44
N GLY A 162 1.38 -2.95 -3.52
CA GLY A 162 2.10 -4.21 -3.62
C GLY A 162 2.99 -4.26 -4.86
N GLY A 163 2.44 -3.90 -6.02
CA GLY A 163 3.15 -3.81 -7.30
C GLY A 163 4.40 -2.94 -7.20
N PHE A 164 4.25 -1.69 -6.76
CA PHE A 164 5.37 -0.77 -6.61
C PHE A 164 6.37 -1.21 -5.54
N SER A 165 5.90 -1.76 -4.42
CA SER A 165 6.76 -2.23 -3.33
C SER A 165 7.72 -3.33 -3.77
N LEU A 166 7.30 -4.19 -4.71
CA LEU A 166 8.17 -5.23 -5.27
C LEU A 166 8.91 -4.78 -6.52
N MET A 167 8.33 -3.92 -7.36
CA MET A 167 8.99 -3.45 -8.58
C MET A 167 10.35 -2.80 -8.29
N ARG A 168 10.49 -2.12 -7.14
CA ARG A 168 11.79 -1.56 -6.70
C ARG A 168 12.89 -2.62 -6.56
N LEU A 169 12.53 -3.86 -6.26
CA LEU A 169 13.46 -5.00 -6.13
C LEU A 169 13.78 -5.68 -7.46
N GLY A 170 13.10 -5.26 -8.54
CA GLY A 170 13.29 -5.81 -9.88
C GLY A 170 14.51 -5.27 -10.62
N GLY A 171 15.15 -4.23 -10.10
CA GLY A 171 16.34 -3.59 -10.68
C GLY A 171 17.65 -4.34 -10.41
N ASN A 172 18.74 -3.75 -10.89
CA ASN A 172 20.10 -4.21 -10.58
C ASN A 172 20.49 -3.78 -9.15
N GLU A 173 21.41 -4.52 -8.52
CA GLU A 173 21.80 -4.33 -7.10
C GLU A 173 22.31 -2.91 -6.77
N TYR A 174 22.89 -2.20 -7.74
CA TYR A 174 23.39 -0.84 -7.56
C TYR A 174 22.30 0.25 -7.67
N GLN A 175 21.07 -0.12 -8.01
CA GLN A 175 19.96 0.82 -8.21
C GLN A 175 19.03 0.81 -6.99
N ASN A 176 18.75 1.99 -6.44
CA ASN A 176 17.71 2.14 -5.41
C ASN A 176 16.31 1.87 -5.99
N TYR A 177 16.08 2.31 -7.24
CA TYR A 177 14.86 2.09 -8.01
C TYR A 177 15.23 1.87 -9.48
N PRO A 178 14.64 0.88 -10.18
CA PRO A 178 14.89 0.70 -11.60
C PRO A 178 14.20 1.78 -12.45
N PRO A 179 14.69 2.06 -13.67
CA PRO A 179 14.10 3.08 -14.54
C PRO A 179 12.61 2.90 -14.80
N ASN A 180 12.14 1.65 -14.99
CA ASN A 180 10.72 1.47 -15.27
C ASN A 180 9.81 1.71 -14.06
N TYR A 181 10.36 1.77 -12.84
CA TYR A 181 9.60 2.22 -11.67
C TYR A 181 9.07 3.64 -11.90
N PHE A 182 9.93 4.52 -12.42
CA PHE A 182 9.56 5.91 -12.73
C PHE A 182 8.62 5.98 -13.94
N PHE A 183 8.81 5.15 -14.97
CA PHE A 183 7.87 5.06 -16.09
C PHE A 183 6.48 4.56 -15.69
N ALA A 184 6.40 3.61 -14.74
CA ALA A 184 5.14 3.17 -14.18
C ALA A 184 4.49 4.28 -13.34
N LEU A 185 5.27 4.96 -12.49
CA LEU A 185 4.76 6.07 -11.66
C LEU A 185 4.31 7.28 -12.50
N SER A 186 4.99 7.58 -13.61
CA SER A 186 4.63 8.69 -14.50
C SER A 186 3.26 8.53 -15.18
N GLN A 187 2.70 7.31 -15.20
CA GLN A 187 1.34 7.08 -15.70
C GLN A 187 0.27 7.68 -14.77
N ILE A 188 0.61 7.86 -13.48
CA ILE A 188 -0.32 8.34 -12.44
C ILE A 188 0.19 9.57 -11.69
N ASN A 189 1.35 10.11 -12.09
CA ASN A 189 1.95 11.30 -11.50
C ASN A 189 2.61 12.15 -12.60
N THR A 190 1.98 13.30 -12.91
CA THR A 190 2.47 14.22 -13.94
C THR A 190 3.76 14.93 -13.55
N LEU A 191 4.01 15.19 -12.25
CA LEU A 191 5.30 15.74 -11.79
C LEU A 191 6.46 14.82 -12.18
N ILE A 192 6.31 13.51 -11.93
CA ILE A 192 7.33 12.51 -12.28
C ILE A 192 7.48 12.41 -13.80
N LYS A 193 6.36 12.48 -14.54
CA LYS A 193 6.38 12.50 -16.01
C LYS A 193 7.17 13.69 -16.54
N ASP A 194 6.89 14.89 -16.04
CA ASP A 194 7.54 16.12 -16.46
C ASP A 194 9.04 16.10 -16.13
N GLU A 195 9.41 15.56 -14.96
CA GLU A 195 10.81 15.40 -14.56
C GLU A 195 11.60 14.46 -15.50
N ILE A 196 10.99 13.34 -15.93
CA ILE A 196 11.59 12.43 -16.92
C ILE A 196 11.80 13.15 -18.27
N VAL A 197 10.79 13.89 -18.73
CA VAL A 197 10.86 14.63 -20.01
C VAL A 197 11.91 15.75 -19.95
N ASN A 198 12.00 16.46 -18.82
CA ASN A 198 13.00 17.53 -18.62
C ASN A 198 14.43 16.98 -18.66
N GLN A 199 14.63 15.71 -18.30
CA GLN A 199 15.91 15.02 -18.43
C GLN A 199 16.17 14.47 -19.85
N SER A 200 15.32 14.81 -20.83
CA SER A 200 15.39 14.31 -22.22
C SER A 200 15.29 12.79 -22.34
N ILE A 201 14.62 12.13 -21.38
CA ILE A 201 14.34 10.70 -21.41
C ILE A 201 12.95 10.49 -22.03
N GLU A 202 12.84 9.59 -23.00
CA GLU A 202 11.55 9.23 -23.58
C GLU A 202 10.68 8.46 -22.56
N VAL A 203 9.48 8.98 -22.29
CA VAL A 203 8.53 8.34 -21.38
C VAL A 203 7.97 7.07 -22.04
N SER A 204 8.23 5.92 -21.44
CA SER A 204 7.70 4.63 -21.90
C SER A 204 6.32 4.33 -21.29
N ASN A 205 5.37 3.89 -22.12
CA ASN A 205 4.06 3.37 -21.66
C ASN A 205 4.07 1.86 -21.40
N SER A 206 5.25 1.25 -21.21
CA SER A 206 5.44 -0.21 -21.08
C SER A 206 4.75 -0.85 -19.87
N TYR A 207 4.24 -0.05 -18.93
CA TYR A 207 3.55 -0.50 -17.70
C TYR A 207 2.11 0.01 -17.58
N GLU A 208 1.55 0.57 -18.66
CA GLU A 208 0.15 1.01 -18.69
C GLU A 208 -0.82 -0.12 -18.31
N TRP A 209 -0.53 -1.36 -18.72
CA TRP A 209 -1.30 -2.58 -18.40
C TRP A 209 -1.49 -2.83 -16.90
N ALA A 210 -0.60 -2.29 -16.05
CA ALA A 210 -0.64 -2.50 -14.60
C ALA A 210 -1.70 -1.63 -13.92
N MET A 211 -2.11 -0.52 -14.55
CA MET A 211 -2.91 0.53 -13.91
C MET A 211 -4.17 0.90 -14.68
N MET A 212 -4.06 0.93 -16.02
CA MET A 212 -5.12 1.37 -16.91
C MET A 212 -5.84 0.15 -17.49
N GLU A 213 -7.17 0.17 -17.42
CA GLU A 213 -8.01 -0.80 -18.11
C GLU A 213 -8.12 -0.40 -19.58
N THR A 214 -7.11 -0.76 -20.37
CA THR A 214 -7.15 -0.62 -21.82
C THR A 214 -7.49 -1.95 -22.49
N ASP A 215 -8.22 -1.89 -23.60
CA ASP A 215 -8.63 -3.08 -24.36
C ASP A 215 -7.43 -3.96 -24.75
N LYS A 216 -6.32 -3.31 -25.11
CA LYS A 216 -5.06 -3.93 -25.57
C LYS A 216 -4.47 -4.94 -24.58
N HIS A 217 -4.66 -4.73 -23.27
CA HIS A 217 -4.09 -5.58 -22.23
C HIS A 217 -5.12 -6.10 -21.22
N SER A 218 -6.41 -5.98 -21.54
CA SER A 218 -7.51 -6.28 -20.63
C SER A 218 -7.46 -7.69 -20.03
N HIS A 219 -7.11 -8.71 -20.81
CA HIS A 219 -7.02 -10.09 -20.33
C HIS A 219 -5.88 -10.28 -19.31
N TYR A 220 -4.69 -9.76 -19.59
CA TYR A 220 -3.54 -9.82 -18.67
C TYR A 220 -3.77 -9.00 -17.40
N SER A 221 -4.26 -7.78 -17.55
CA SER A 221 -4.57 -6.91 -16.42
C SER A 221 -5.62 -7.56 -15.50
N LYS A 222 -6.71 -8.10 -16.04
CA LYS A 222 -7.72 -8.83 -15.24
C LYS A 222 -7.11 -10.03 -14.50
N ALA A 223 -6.21 -10.77 -15.14
CA ALA A 223 -5.57 -11.94 -14.53
C ALA A 223 -4.69 -11.55 -13.34
N ILE A 224 -3.79 -10.56 -13.48
CA ILE A 224 -2.89 -10.18 -12.38
C ILE A 224 -3.65 -9.62 -11.17
N TYR A 225 -4.81 -9.00 -11.37
CA TYR A 225 -5.67 -8.49 -10.29
C TYR A 225 -6.58 -9.57 -9.66
N SER A 226 -6.51 -10.83 -10.09
CA SER A 226 -7.36 -11.92 -9.60
C SER A 226 -6.56 -13.12 -9.12
N THR A 227 -7.19 -14.01 -8.36
CA THR A 227 -6.59 -15.30 -8.00
C THR A 227 -6.39 -16.12 -9.27
N ILE A 228 -5.16 -16.54 -9.54
CA ILE A 228 -4.86 -17.33 -10.73
C ILE A 228 -5.36 -18.77 -10.55
N THR A 229 -6.51 -19.07 -11.16
CA THR A 229 -7.06 -20.41 -11.21
C THR A 229 -6.41 -21.24 -12.33
N LYS A 230 -6.67 -22.55 -12.33
CA LYS A 230 -6.23 -23.45 -13.40
C LYS A 230 -6.77 -23.01 -14.76
N GLU A 231 -8.03 -22.60 -14.80
CA GLU A 231 -8.74 -22.17 -16.01
C GLU A 231 -8.12 -20.90 -16.60
N ILE A 232 -7.75 -19.93 -15.74
CA ILE A 232 -7.03 -18.73 -16.17
C ILE A 232 -5.68 -19.15 -16.77
N LEU A 233 -4.88 -19.96 -16.08
CA LEU A 233 -3.58 -20.38 -16.61
C LEU A 233 -3.69 -21.12 -17.96
N GLU A 234 -4.67 -22.02 -18.09
CA GLU A 234 -4.92 -22.78 -19.31
C GLU A 234 -5.39 -21.89 -20.48
N SER A 235 -6.17 -20.83 -20.20
CA SER A 235 -6.58 -19.88 -21.23
C SER A 235 -5.40 -19.11 -21.81
N PHE A 236 -4.47 -18.66 -20.97
CA PHE A 236 -3.23 -18.03 -21.41
C PHE A 236 -2.36 -18.98 -22.22
N ALA A 237 -2.16 -20.21 -21.73
CA ALA A 237 -1.35 -21.21 -22.40
C ALA A 237 -1.89 -21.55 -23.80
N LYS A 238 -3.22 -21.68 -23.93
CA LYS A 238 -3.89 -21.90 -25.21
C LYS A 238 -3.69 -20.72 -26.16
N ASN A 239 -3.89 -19.49 -25.68
CA ASN A 239 -3.72 -18.28 -26.51
C ASN A 239 -2.27 -18.09 -26.97
N ASP A 240 -1.30 -18.45 -26.13
CA ASP A 240 0.13 -18.32 -26.47
C ASP A 240 0.68 -19.50 -27.28
N GLY A 241 -0.09 -20.60 -27.43
CA GLY A 241 0.35 -21.84 -28.07
C GLY A 241 1.36 -22.64 -27.24
N VAL A 242 1.30 -22.53 -25.91
CA VAL A 242 2.24 -23.14 -24.96
C VAL A 242 1.65 -24.42 -24.38
N GLN A 243 2.43 -25.50 -24.38
CA GLN A 243 2.07 -26.71 -23.64
C GLN A 243 2.57 -26.63 -22.19
N LEU A 244 1.64 -26.69 -21.24
CA LEU A 244 1.96 -26.66 -19.82
C LEU A 244 2.49 -28.03 -19.36
N VAL A 245 3.77 -28.08 -19.00
CA VAL A 245 4.39 -29.29 -18.45
C VAL A 245 4.42 -29.19 -16.92
N LYS A 246 3.97 -30.25 -16.25
CA LYS A 246 4.08 -30.39 -14.78
C LYS A 246 5.04 -31.53 -14.43
N SER A 247 5.88 -31.30 -13.42
CA SER A 247 6.73 -32.32 -12.82
C SER A 247 6.54 -32.29 -11.31
N ASN A 248 6.25 -33.45 -10.70
CA ASN A 248 5.92 -33.57 -9.28
C ASN A 248 4.85 -32.58 -8.79
N GLY A 249 3.90 -32.22 -9.65
CA GLY A 249 2.85 -31.23 -9.36
C GLY A 249 3.24 -29.76 -9.58
N ASN A 250 4.51 -29.45 -9.85
CA ASN A 250 4.99 -28.09 -10.11
C ASN A 250 4.98 -27.76 -11.62
N ILE A 251 4.60 -26.53 -11.96
CA ILE A 251 4.70 -26.03 -13.34
C ILE A 251 6.18 -25.83 -13.69
N GLN A 252 6.61 -26.36 -14.83
CA GLN A 252 7.98 -26.19 -15.35
C GLN A 252 8.08 -24.84 -16.07
N ILE A 253 8.28 -23.78 -15.29
CA ILE A 253 8.32 -22.38 -15.77
C ILE A 253 9.46 -22.17 -16.79
N ASP A 254 10.57 -22.88 -16.62
CA ASP A 254 11.74 -22.90 -17.50
C ASP A 254 11.43 -23.38 -18.93
N LYS A 255 10.35 -24.16 -19.11
CA LYS A 255 9.91 -24.64 -20.43
C LYS A 255 8.96 -23.67 -21.15
N ILE A 256 8.60 -22.55 -20.52
CA ILE A 256 7.69 -21.56 -21.08
C ILE A 256 8.52 -20.39 -21.62
N PRO A 257 8.36 -19.98 -22.90
CA PRO A 257 9.13 -18.87 -23.44
C PRO A 257 8.85 -17.55 -22.70
N GLU A 258 9.90 -16.88 -22.23
CA GLU A 258 9.79 -15.70 -21.34
C GLU A 258 9.00 -14.52 -21.93
N HIS A 259 8.99 -14.38 -23.25
CA HIS A 259 8.30 -13.29 -23.94
C HIS A 259 6.77 -13.49 -23.98
N LYS A 260 6.27 -14.69 -23.69
CA LYS A 260 4.85 -15.03 -23.68
C LYS A 260 4.19 -14.60 -22.37
N SER A 261 2.92 -14.22 -22.42
CA SER A 261 2.17 -13.81 -21.23
C SER A 261 1.95 -14.97 -20.24
N THR A 262 1.83 -16.20 -20.78
CA THR A 262 1.75 -17.45 -20.02
C THR A 262 2.92 -17.61 -19.05
N TYR A 263 4.12 -17.11 -19.37
CA TYR A 263 5.27 -17.18 -18.47
C TYR A 263 5.01 -16.47 -17.14
N SER A 264 4.57 -15.21 -17.19
CA SER A 264 4.22 -14.44 -15.99
C SER A 264 3.06 -15.07 -15.23
N ILE A 265 2.00 -15.50 -15.94
CA ILE A 265 0.83 -16.13 -15.30
C ILE A 265 1.19 -17.47 -14.65
N ALA A 266 2.08 -18.26 -15.25
CA ALA A 266 2.59 -19.50 -14.67
C ALA A 266 3.42 -19.24 -13.41
N ILE A 267 4.21 -18.16 -13.37
CA ILE A 267 4.88 -17.70 -12.14
C ILE A 267 3.81 -17.40 -11.09
N LEU A 268 2.85 -16.52 -11.36
CA LEU A 268 1.80 -16.16 -10.40
C LEU A 268 1.05 -17.39 -9.86
N ALA A 269 0.73 -18.35 -10.73
CA ALA A 269 0.10 -19.62 -10.33
C ALA A 269 1.01 -20.48 -9.42
N SER A 270 2.31 -20.51 -9.70
CA SER A 270 3.29 -21.34 -8.96
C SER A 270 3.58 -20.86 -7.55
N TYR A 271 3.34 -19.58 -7.27
CA TYR A 271 3.44 -18.94 -5.95
C TYR A 271 2.05 -18.48 -5.44
N GLY A 272 0.98 -18.97 -6.05
CA GLY A 272 -0.41 -18.59 -5.82
C GLY A 272 -1.01 -19.15 -4.52
N ILE A 273 -2.29 -18.88 -4.30
CA ILE A 273 -3.04 -19.49 -3.19
C ILE A 273 -3.14 -21.01 -3.45
N ASN A 274 -2.88 -21.83 -2.43
CA ASN A 274 -2.78 -23.29 -2.53
C ASN A 274 -1.64 -23.83 -3.40
N ALA A 275 -0.70 -22.97 -3.80
CA ALA A 275 0.53 -23.41 -4.44
C ALA A 275 1.52 -23.95 -3.40
N ARG A 276 2.50 -24.74 -3.85
CA ARG A 276 3.55 -25.26 -2.96
C ARG A 276 4.57 -24.20 -2.56
N LYS A 277 4.76 -23.17 -3.38
CA LYS A 277 5.68 -22.08 -3.10
C LYS A 277 4.94 -20.91 -2.44
N SER A 278 5.58 -20.35 -1.42
CA SER A 278 5.12 -19.22 -0.63
C SER A 278 5.56 -17.87 -1.21
N VAL A 279 5.12 -16.77 -0.58
CA VAL A 279 5.65 -15.44 -0.87
C VAL A 279 7.15 -15.38 -0.56
N ASP A 280 7.59 -15.98 0.55
CA ASP A 280 9.00 -16.05 0.95
C ASP A 280 9.85 -16.74 -0.13
N ASP A 281 9.34 -17.82 -0.74
CA ASP A 281 10.00 -18.50 -1.86
C ASP A 281 10.10 -17.60 -3.10
N PHE A 282 9.06 -16.82 -3.40
CA PHE A 282 9.10 -15.86 -4.51
C PHE A 282 10.17 -14.79 -4.28
N ILE A 283 10.22 -14.20 -3.09
CA ILE A 283 11.20 -13.17 -2.75
C ILE A 283 12.62 -13.76 -2.81
N SER A 284 12.82 -14.97 -2.29
CA SER A 284 14.10 -15.69 -2.39
C SER A 284 14.52 -15.91 -3.84
N ASP A 285 13.61 -16.41 -4.69
CA ASP A 285 13.87 -16.66 -6.11
C ASP A 285 14.10 -15.34 -6.89
N LEU A 286 13.43 -14.25 -6.50
CA LEU A 286 13.63 -12.91 -7.07
C LEU A 286 15.01 -12.33 -6.74
N VAL A 287 15.40 -12.33 -5.47
CA VAL A 287 16.68 -11.77 -5.00
C VAL A 287 17.86 -12.64 -5.44
N SER A 288 17.68 -13.96 -5.53
CA SER A 288 18.70 -14.90 -6.03
C SER A 288 18.83 -14.92 -7.56
N ASN A 289 18.23 -13.95 -8.26
CA ASN A 289 18.31 -13.79 -9.72
C ASN A 289 17.88 -15.04 -10.51
N LYS A 290 16.89 -15.80 -10.03
CA LYS A 290 16.34 -16.95 -10.79
C LYS A 290 15.42 -16.51 -11.93
N PHE A 291 14.91 -15.29 -11.89
CA PHE A 291 14.16 -14.69 -12.99
C PHE A 291 15.09 -13.87 -13.88
N SER A 292 14.84 -13.89 -15.19
CA SER A 292 15.67 -13.12 -16.13
C SER A 292 15.58 -11.62 -15.86
N ASN A 293 16.74 -10.94 -15.92
CA ASN A 293 16.83 -9.49 -15.67
C ASN A 293 15.87 -8.69 -16.57
N ARG A 294 15.67 -9.13 -17.81
CA ARG A 294 14.76 -8.48 -18.77
C ARG A 294 13.30 -8.46 -18.30
N ARG A 295 12.87 -9.44 -17.52
CA ARG A 295 11.46 -9.59 -17.09
C ARG A 295 11.26 -9.34 -15.60
N LYS A 296 12.34 -9.26 -14.84
CA LYS A 296 12.36 -9.16 -13.38
C LYS A 296 11.45 -8.05 -12.85
N GLU A 297 11.53 -6.84 -13.42
CA GLU A 297 10.68 -5.71 -13.03
C GLU A 297 9.19 -5.96 -13.29
N GLY A 298 8.83 -6.45 -14.48
CA GLY A 298 7.45 -6.79 -14.85
C GLY A 298 6.84 -7.92 -14.03
N ILE A 299 7.63 -8.95 -13.73
CA ILE A 299 7.23 -10.07 -12.86
C ILE A 299 7.04 -9.58 -11.43
N SER A 300 7.95 -8.74 -10.92
CA SER A 300 7.85 -8.14 -9.58
C SER A 300 6.59 -7.30 -9.44
N MET A 301 6.32 -6.43 -10.41
CA MET A 301 5.09 -5.62 -10.46
C MET A 301 3.83 -6.51 -10.50
N SER A 302 3.82 -7.53 -11.38
CA SER A 302 2.67 -8.43 -11.53
C SER A 302 2.40 -9.24 -10.26
N PHE A 303 3.44 -9.75 -9.61
CA PHE A 303 3.31 -10.51 -8.36
C PHE A 303 2.88 -9.61 -7.20
N GLY A 304 3.42 -8.39 -7.13
CA GLY A 304 3.01 -7.38 -6.15
C GLY A 304 1.53 -7.02 -6.28
N ILE A 305 1.05 -6.80 -7.50
CA ILE A 305 -0.37 -6.57 -7.79
C ILE A 305 -1.21 -7.78 -7.41
N ASN A 306 -0.75 -8.99 -7.71
CA ASN A 306 -1.52 -10.20 -7.44
C ASN A 306 -1.72 -10.48 -5.97
N LYS A 307 -0.69 -10.20 -5.15
CA LYS A 307 -0.71 -10.50 -3.72
C LYS A 307 -1.24 -9.36 -2.87
N GLY A 308 -1.03 -8.12 -3.28
CA GLY A 308 -1.35 -6.94 -2.48
C GLY A 308 -0.28 -6.66 -1.43
N TYR A 309 -0.16 -5.38 -1.07
CA TYR A 309 0.84 -4.86 -0.15
C TYR A 309 0.75 -5.47 1.26
N ASP A 310 -0.47 -5.69 1.75
CA ASP A 310 -0.73 -6.22 3.09
C ASP A 310 -0.27 -7.67 3.27
N SER A 311 -0.13 -8.43 2.18
CA SER A 311 0.39 -9.81 2.19
C SER A 311 1.88 -9.91 2.50
N PHE A 312 2.63 -8.80 2.33
CA PHE A 312 4.08 -8.80 2.51
C PHE A 312 4.48 -8.54 3.96
N ARG A 313 5.60 -9.15 4.36
CA ARG A 313 6.35 -8.71 5.53
C ARG A 313 7.07 -7.41 5.21
N LYS A 314 7.47 -6.69 6.25
CA LYS A 314 8.30 -5.48 6.15
C LYS A 314 9.58 -5.77 5.35
N ASP A 315 10.28 -6.83 5.73
CA ASP A 315 11.51 -7.33 5.12
C ASP A 315 11.54 -8.87 5.13
N TYR A 316 12.43 -9.41 4.32
CA TYR A 316 12.72 -10.84 4.22
C TYR A 316 14.22 -11.03 4.45
N LYS A 317 14.56 -11.87 5.43
CA LYS A 317 15.93 -12.10 5.86
C LYS A 317 16.21 -13.59 5.95
N THR A 318 17.29 -14.00 5.30
CA THR A 318 17.87 -15.34 5.37
C THR A 318 19.37 -15.21 5.67
N SER A 319 20.10 -16.33 5.75
CA SER A 319 21.56 -16.30 5.82
C SER A 319 22.22 -15.69 4.57
N ASN A 320 21.51 -15.70 3.43
CA ASN A 320 22.09 -15.37 2.12
C ASN A 320 21.68 -13.98 1.62
N PHE A 321 20.58 -13.42 2.13
CA PHE A 321 20.10 -12.10 1.72
C PHE A 321 19.25 -11.44 2.82
N GLU A 322 19.19 -10.11 2.75
CA GLU A 322 18.24 -9.29 3.50
C GLU A 322 17.68 -8.23 2.56
N VAL A 323 16.35 -8.17 2.44
CA VAL A 323 15.69 -7.23 1.52
C VAL A 323 14.46 -6.62 2.17
N GLY A 324 14.36 -5.29 2.12
CA GLY A 324 13.16 -4.58 2.51
C GLY A 324 12.11 -4.62 1.40
N VAL A 325 10.86 -4.95 1.72
CA VAL A 325 9.75 -4.94 0.75
C VAL A 325 8.80 -3.77 0.96
N LYS A 326 8.40 -3.47 2.21
CA LYS A 326 7.49 -2.36 2.49
C LYS A 326 8.15 -0.99 2.37
N PHE A 327 7.34 0.04 2.12
CA PHE A 327 7.81 1.43 2.09
C PHE A 327 8.40 1.80 3.45
N MET A 328 9.56 2.46 3.43
CA MET A 328 10.30 2.80 4.65
C MET A 328 9.84 4.13 5.25
N LEU A 329 9.17 4.97 4.45
CA LEU A 329 8.69 6.30 4.83
C LEU A 329 9.83 7.24 5.28
N ASN A 330 11.03 7.02 4.75
CA ASN A 330 12.21 7.82 5.03
C ASN A 330 12.70 8.61 3.80
N SER A 331 11.97 8.53 2.68
CA SER A 331 12.28 9.22 1.44
C SER A 331 11.05 9.96 0.92
N GLN A 332 11.25 11.12 0.30
CA GLN A 332 10.16 11.86 -0.35
C GLN A 332 9.47 11.00 -1.42
N LEU A 333 10.24 10.19 -2.18
CA LEU A 333 9.69 9.30 -3.19
C LEU A 333 8.69 8.28 -2.62
N ASP A 334 8.93 7.73 -1.43
CA ASP A 334 7.95 6.82 -0.78
C ASP A 334 6.62 7.53 -0.57
N TYR A 335 6.63 8.76 -0.02
CA TYR A 335 5.43 9.56 0.19
C TYR A 335 4.73 9.89 -1.13
N TYR A 336 5.47 10.33 -2.15
CA TYR A 336 4.89 10.66 -3.45
C TYR A 336 4.32 9.43 -4.15
N THR A 337 4.96 8.25 -4.07
CA THR A 337 4.42 7.02 -4.66
C THR A 337 3.11 6.64 -3.99
N ILE A 338 3.08 6.55 -2.66
CA ILE A 338 1.88 6.17 -1.90
C ILE A 338 0.74 7.14 -2.19
N GLU A 339 1.03 8.45 -2.12
CA GLU A 339 0.04 9.49 -2.37
C GLU A 339 -0.49 9.45 -3.81
N SER A 340 0.39 9.25 -4.80
CA SER A 340 -0.02 9.20 -6.21
C SER A 340 -0.96 8.03 -6.50
N ILE A 341 -0.67 6.86 -5.92
CA ILE A 341 -1.54 5.69 -6.06
C ILE A 341 -2.89 5.97 -5.40
N TYR A 342 -2.91 6.56 -4.21
CA TYR A 342 -4.15 6.93 -3.54
C TYR A 342 -4.97 7.92 -4.36
N GLN A 343 -4.37 9.02 -4.83
CA GLN A 343 -5.05 10.03 -5.64
C GLN A 343 -5.60 9.46 -6.95
N PHE A 344 -4.84 8.56 -7.58
CA PHE A 344 -5.29 7.86 -8.78
C PHE A 344 -6.51 6.96 -8.49
N VAL A 345 -6.45 6.16 -7.43
CA VAL A 345 -7.51 5.19 -7.10
C VAL A 345 -8.76 5.85 -6.54
N PHE A 346 -8.61 6.81 -5.63
CA PHE A 346 -9.74 7.43 -4.93
C PHE A 346 -10.35 8.58 -5.70
N ASN A 347 -9.52 9.39 -6.36
CA ASN A 347 -9.90 10.68 -6.93
C ASN A 347 -9.73 10.76 -8.45
N LYS A 348 -9.19 9.72 -9.09
CA LYS A 348 -8.86 9.69 -10.53
C LYS A 348 -7.96 10.86 -10.95
N LYS A 349 -7.11 11.33 -10.02
CA LYS A 349 -6.17 12.44 -10.24
C LYS A 349 -4.78 11.90 -10.56
N THR A 350 -4.09 12.59 -11.46
CA THR A 350 -2.69 12.35 -11.80
C THR A 350 -1.80 13.57 -11.57
N ASN A 351 -2.41 14.74 -11.35
CA ASN A 351 -1.71 15.98 -11.01
C ASN A 351 -1.46 16.06 -9.51
N ASN A 352 -0.26 15.67 -9.08
CA ASN A 352 0.14 15.64 -7.67
C ASN A 352 1.10 16.79 -7.31
N ASN A 353 1.10 17.88 -8.11
CA ASN A 353 2.02 19.02 -7.98
C ASN A 353 1.81 19.86 -6.69
N LEU A 354 0.85 19.48 -5.85
CA LEU A 354 0.29 20.33 -4.79
C LEU A 354 0.26 19.65 -3.41
N PHE A 355 0.96 18.53 -3.25
CA PHE A 355 1.04 17.79 -1.98
C PHE A 355 2.42 17.88 -1.34
#